data_AF-A0A961IJP5-F1
#
_entry.id   AF-A0A961IJP5-F1
#
_cell.length_a   1.000
_cell.length_b   1.000
_cell.length_c   1.000
_cell.angle_alpha   90.00
_cell.angle_beta   90.00
_cell.angle_gamma   90.00
#
_symmetry.space_group_name_H-M   'P 1'
#
loop_
_entity.id
_entity.type
_entity.pdbx_description
1 polymer ?
#
loop_
_entity_poly.entity_id
_entity_poly.type
_entity_poly.pdbx_seq_one_letter_code
_entity_poly.pdbx_strand_id
1 'polypeptide(L)'
;MDAMIEQTINGLLGGFHAITVTDPAIKKEIEDYEQELRDLGEKSGDVSAFMTELQSSGLMQKNSDLMTKAATASSPEAADQAPSDTSASPPPQKLPTVAEFLEQYRASYNAVKGHGYQFRAEKAYERLFAVKDRTDDLLEMNIMLEEEGHLRAIAAEALYDINKLAYDSQDPNHSAFRNQFKRLMDLAESYRTDPQLDYETDRLVQQNQQESFAFNFMVHPVANLAHALLTYVRLKQAVWSGQDLEKYTAGFVIARENIKRTSATVQEYFGLNLDAIEKDPWRGKWLLIDRPVEALGLGTRCLNPENVRLYREALEEATSSKTDAELLLQPFQNPMHFDIDPSTYPEDKAAETKLAQEAEARLKHRYYYDYQKKVKAVMPTGGP
;
A
#
# COMPACT_ATOMS: atom_id res chain seq x y z
N MET A 1 33.69 3.52 -1.04
CA MET A 1 32.57 2.58 -1.28
C MET A 1 31.33 3.40 -1.54
N ASP A 2 30.53 3.04 -2.55
CA ASP A 2 29.26 3.72 -2.86
C ASP A 2 28.22 3.45 -1.75
N ALA A 3 27.37 4.44 -1.45
CA ALA A 3 26.39 4.34 -0.36
C ALA A 3 25.34 3.23 -0.59
N MET A 4 24.99 2.94 -1.84
CA MET A 4 24.07 1.84 -2.17
C MET A 4 24.77 0.47 -2.07
N ILE A 5 26.06 0.39 -2.37
CA ILE A 5 26.86 -0.84 -2.13
C ILE A 5 26.90 -1.13 -0.63
N GLU A 6 27.22 -0.13 0.19
CA GLU A 6 27.27 -0.27 1.65
C GLU A 6 25.90 -0.66 2.23
N GLN A 7 24.82 -0.04 1.75
CA GLN A 7 23.45 -0.43 2.14
C GLN A 7 23.12 -1.88 1.76
N THR A 8 23.57 -2.35 0.59
CA THR A 8 23.34 -3.72 0.14
C THR A 8 24.11 -4.72 0.99
N ILE A 9 25.38 -4.45 1.29
CA ILE A 9 26.21 -5.28 2.18
C ILE A 9 25.57 -5.37 3.57
N ASN A 10 25.17 -4.24 4.15
CA ASN A 10 24.52 -4.21 5.45
C ASN A 10 23.17 -4.95 5.44
N GLY A 11 22.44 -4.94 4.33
CA GLY A 11 21.21 -5.71 4.15
C GLY A 11 21.46 -7.23 4.19
N LEU A 12 22.53 -7.70 3.54
CA LEU A 12 22.92 -9.12 3.55
C LEU A 12 23.40 -9.56 4.94
N LEU A 13 24.18 -8.73 5.63
CA LEU A 13 24.68 -9.01 6.98
C LEU A 13 23.60 -8.88 8.07
N GLY A 14 22.53 -8.12 7.81
CA GLY A 14 21.42 -7.92 8.73
C GLY A 14 20.78 -9.23 9.23
N GLY A 15 20.80 -10.28 8.40
CA GLY A 15 20.34 -11.62 8.78
C GLY A 15 21.15 -12.23 9.93
N PHE A 16 22.48 -12.08 9.92
CA PHE A 16 23.35 -12.61 10.97
C PHE A 16 23.25 -11.83 12.28
N HIS A 17 23.01 -10.52 12.22
CA HIS A 17 22.82 -9.70 13.42
C HIS A 17 21.51 -10.04 14.19
N ALA A 18 20.54 -10.66 13.52
CA ALA A 18 19.29 -11.08 14.12
C ALA A 18 19.40 -12.46 14.81
N ILE A 19 20.49 -13.21 14.60
CA ILE A 19 20.68 -14.58 15.11
C ILE A 19 21.79 -14.58 16.17
N THR A 20 21.53 -15.21 17.33
CA THR A 20 22.57 -15.37 18.36
C THR A 20 23.43 -16.58 18.04
N VAL A 21 24.57 -16.35 17.38
CA VAL A 21 25.55 -17.40 17.04
C VAL A 21 26.56 -17.55 18.17
N THR A 22 26.51 -18.67 18.88
CA THR A 22 27.43 -18.97 20.00
C THR A 22 28.64 -19.82 19.58
N ASP A 23 28.60 -20.44 18.41
CA ASP A 23 29.70 -21.25 17.88
C ASP A 23 30.84 -20.36 17.33
N PRO A 24 32.08 -20.44 17.88
CA PRO A 24 33.21 -19.64 17.44
C PRO A 24 33.66 -19.90 15.99
N ALA A 25 33.47 -21.11 15.47
CA ALA A 25 33.85 -21.47 14.10
C ALA A 25 32.89 -20.81 13.10
N ILE A 26 31.59 -20.88 13.36
CA ILE A 26 30.56 -20.24 12.54
C ILE A 26 30.71 -18.72 12.59
N LYS A 27 30.99 -18.16 13.77
CA LYS A 27 31.24 -16.72 13.91
C LYS A 27 32.41 -16.25 13.04
N LYS A 28 33.50 -17.02 13.01
CA LYS A 28 34.64 -16.72 12.14
C LYS A 28 34.28 -16.81 10.66
N GLU A 29 33.49 -17.81 10.24
CA GLU A 29 33.01 -17.91 8.85
C GLU A 29 32.15 -16.70 8.44
N ILE A 30 31.36 -16.14 9.37
CA ILE A 30 30.57 -14.91 9.14
C ILE A 30 31.48 -13.68 9.03
N GLU A 31 32.49 -13.56 9.89
CA GLU A 31 33.48 -12.47 9.83
C GLU A 31 34.28 -12.50 8.52
N ASP A 32 34.72 -13.68 8.09
CA ASP A 32 35.42 -13.87 6.81
C ASP A 32 34.50 -13.53 5.62
N TYR A 33 33.21 -13.89 5.69
CA TYR A 33 32.21 -13.54 4.69
C TYR A 33 31.92 -12.03 4.61
N GLU A 34 31.83 -11.34 5.74
CA GLU A 34 31.70 -9.89 5.78
C GLU A 34 32.89 -9.22 5.08
N GLN A 35 34.11 -9.69 5.35
CA GLN A 35 35.29 -9.13 4.70
C GLN A 35 35.28 -9.38 3.19
N GLU A 36 34.88 -10.56 2.73
CA GLU A 36 34.75 -10.86 1.29
C GLU A 36 33.74 -9.92 0.59
N LEU A 37 32.61 -9.62 1.23
CA LEU A 37 31.62 -8.67 0.71
C LEU A 37 32.14 -7.24 0.64
N ARG A 38 32.88 -6.79 1.67
CA ARG A 38 33.48 -5.45 1.70
C ARG A 38 34.58 -5.32 0.66
N ASP A 39 35.44 -6.32 0.52
CA ASP A 39 36.49 -6.37 -0.51
C ASP A 39 35.91 -6.33 -1.92
N LEU A 40 34.76 -6.99 -2.14
CA LEU A 40 34.05 -6.91 -3.41
C LEU A 40 33.50 -5.50 -3.64
N GLY A 41 32.81 -4.94 -2.64
CA GLY A 41 32.24 -3.59 -2.71
C GLY A 41 33.26 -2.47 -2.90
N GLU A 42 34.49 -2.65 -2.43
CA GLU A 42 35.60 -1.70 -2.66
C GLU A 42 36.17 -1.80 -4.08
N LYS A 43 36.12 -2.98 -4.69
CA LYS A 43 36.61 -3.22 -6.05
C LYS A 43 35.60 -2.86 -7.12
N SER A 44 34.31 -2.94 -6.80
CA SER A 44 33.24 -2.59 -7.72
C SER A 44 33.11 -1.08 -7.87
N GLY A 45 33.15 -0.57 -9.10
CA GLY A 45 33.09 0.87 -9.40
C GLY A 45 31.74 1.52 -9.11
N ASP A 46 30.65 0.76 -9.18
CA ASP A 46 29.28 1.19 -8.88
C ASP A 46 28.41 0.00 -8.45
N VAL A 47 27.17 0.27 -8.01
CA VAL A 47 26.24 -0.76 -7.52
C VAL A 47 25.84 -1.77 -8.60
N SER A 48 25.83 -1.39 -9.88
CA SER A 48 25.48 -2.30 -10.98
C SER A 48 26.60 -3.32 -11.22
N ALA A 49 27.86 -2.87 -11.19
CA ALA A 49 29.03 -3.73 -11.25
C ALA A 49 29.07 -4.66 -10.03
N PHE A 50 28.84 -4.11 -8.83
CA PHE A 50 28.79 -4.88 -7.58
C PHE A 50 27.75 -6.01 -7.65
N MET A 51 26.51 -5.72 -8.06
CA MET A 51 25.45 -6.73 -8.14
C MET A 51 25.76 -7.82 -9.18
N THR A 52 26.40 -7.44 -10.30
CA THR A 52 26.82 -8.40 -11.32
C THR A 52 27.91 -9.34 -10.79
N GLU A 53 28.92 -8.79 -10.12
CA GLU A 53 30.01 -9.57 -9.52
C GLU A 53 29.52 -10.42 -8.35
N LEU A 54 28.61 -9.90 -7.53
CA LEU A 54 27.98 -10.62 -6.42
C LEU A 54 27.21 -11.86 -6.89
N GLN A 55 26.47 -11.76 -8.01
CA GLN A 55 25.77 -12.90 -8.61
C GLN A 55 26.73 -13.96 -9.17
N SER A 56 27.87 -13.55 -9.71
CA SER A 56 28.85 -14.46 -10.34
C SER A 56 29.89 -15.06 -9.37
N SER A 57 30.08 -14.46 -8.19
CA SER A 57 31.12 -14.83 -7.22
C SER A 57 30.74 -15.99 -6.29
N GLY A 58 29.48 -16.42 -6.27
CA GLY A 58 28.98 -17.45 -5.36
C GLY A 58 28.72 -16.97 -3.92
N LEU A 59 28.97 -15.69 -3.62
CA LEU A 59 28.76 -15.12 -2.27
C LEU A 59 27.29 -15.12 -1.84
N MET A 60 26.34 -15.10 -2.79
CA MET A 60 24.91 -15.25 -2.48
C MET A 60 24.56 -16.67 -1.99
N GLN A 61 25.17 -17.70 -2.58
CA GLN A 61 25.00 -19.07 -2.13
C GLN A 61 25.65 -19.26 -0.75
N LYS A 62 26.87 -18.73 -0.57
CA LYS A 62 27.57 -18.74 0.72
C LYS A 62 26.75 -18.05 1.82
N ASN A 63 26.04 -16.97 1.50
CA ASN A 63 25.11 -16.32 2.44
C ASN A 63 23.99 -17.27 2.90
N SER A 64 23.32 -17.91 1.94
CA SER A 64 22.23 -18.85 2.23
C SER A 64 22.69 -20.03 3.08
N ASP A 65 23.86 -20.59 2.75
CA ASP A 65 24.44 -21.72 3.47
C ASP A 65 24.84 -21.33 4.89
N LEU A 66 25.48 -20.17 5.06
CA LEU A 66 25.87 -19.65 6.38
C LEU A 66 24.65 -19.28 7.23
N MET A 67 23.61 -18.68 6.65
CA MET A 67 22.36 -18.38 7.36
C MET A 67 21.67 -19.65 7.85
N THR A 68 21.65 -20.71 7.03
CA THR A 68 21.11 -22.01 7.43
C THR A 68 21.92 -22.61 8.57
N LYS A 69 23.26 -22.64 8.44
CA LYS A 69 24.16 -23.12 9.51
C LYS A 69 23.97 -22.35 10.81
N ALA A 70 23.97 -21.02 10.76
CA ALA A 70 23.77 -20.15 11.91
C ALA A 70 22.41 -20.41 12.58
N ALA A 71 21.33 -20.50 11.80
CA ALA A 71 20.00 -20.78 12.33
C ALA A 71 19.90 -22.17 12.99
N THR A 72 20.52 -23.19 12.39
CA THR A 72 20.54 -24.55 12.98
C THR A 72 21.37 -24.64 14.26
N ALA A 73 22.48 -23.91 14.34
CA ALA A 73 23.34 -23.88 15.54
C ALA A 73 22.70 -23.10 16.70
N SER A 74 21.79 -22.17 16.41
CA SER A 74 21.06 -21.39 17.42
C SER A 74 19.78 -22.06 17.94
N SER A 75 19.40 -23.24 17.42
CA SER A 75 18.21 -23.96 17.89
C SER A 75 18.53 -24.80 19.14
N PRO A 76 17.78 -24.66 20.25
CA PRO A 76 18.05 -25.35 21.51
C PRO A 76 17.91 -26.89 21.46
N GLU A 77 17.38 -27.44 20.37
CA GLU A 77 17.26 -28.90 20.16
C GLU A 77 18.57 -29.56 19.68
N ALA A 78 19.58 -28.78 19.24
CA ALA A 78 20.85 -29.31 18.75
C ALA A 78 21.90 -29.55 19.86
N ALA A 79 21.64 -29.10 21.10
CA ALA A 79 22.63 -29.14 22.18
C ALA A 79 22.79 -30.50 22.88
N ASP A 80 21.91 -31.48 22.63
CA ASP A 80 21.93 -32.78 23.33
C ASP A 80 22.46 -33.95 22.49
N GLN A 81 22.99 -33.70 21.29
CA GLN A 81 23.67 -34.73 20.49
C GLN A 81 24.93 -34.17 19.83
N ALA A 82 26.00 -34.05 20.61
CA ALA A 82 27.36 -34.05 20.06
C ALA A 82 27.90 -35.49 20.09
N PRO A 83 28.00 -36.22 18.96
CA PRO A 83 28.75 -37.46 18.94
C PRO A 83 30.24 -37.12 18.81
N SER A 84 30.98 -37.29 19.90
CA SER A 84 32.39 -37.61 19.81
C SER A 84 32.51 -39.06 19.30
N ASP A 85 32.62 -39.23 17.99
CA ASP A 85 33.47 -40.23 17.34
C ASP A 85 33.11 -40.36 15.86
N THR A 86 34.07 -40.01 15.02
CA THR A 86 34.10 -40.29 13.58
C THR A 86 34.17 -41.80 13.35
N SER A 87 33.02 -42.47 13.12
CA SER A 87 32.89 -43.70 12.29
C SER A 87 31.52 -44.39 12.31
N ALA A 88 30.42 -43.72 12.70
CA ALA A 88 29.08 -44.29 12.56
C ALA A 88 28.32 -43.58 11.43
N SER A 89 27.77 -44.35 10.47
CA SER A 89 26.66 -43.83 9.65
C SER A 89 25.58 -43.30 10.60
N PRO A 90 25.03 -42.08 10.37
CA PRO A 90 23.99 -41.55 11.24
C PRO A 90 22.87 -42.58 11.33
N PRO A 91 22.32 -42.85 12.53
CA PRO A 91 21.17 -43.74 12.67
C PRO A 91 20.06 -43.21 11.74
N PRO A 92 19.24 -44.10 11.13
CA PRO A 92 18.18 -43.66 10.24
C PRO A 92 17.31 -42.66 11.01
N GLN A 93 17.33 -41.39 10.57
CA GLN A 93 16.47 -40.37 11.14
C GLN A 93 15.04 -40.87 11.00
N LYS A 94 14.39 -41.08 12.14
CA LYS A 94 12.99 -41.46 12.17
C LYS A 94 12.22 -40.35 11.46
N LEU A 95 11.51 -40.68 10.39
CA LEU A 95 10.66 -39.72 9.70
C LEU A 95 9.64 -39.15 10.69
N PRO A 96 9.34 -37.84 10.63
CA PRO A 96 8.35 -37.23 11.51
C PRO A 96 6.98 -37.86 11.26
N THR A 97 6.13 -37.87 12.27
CA THR A 97 4.69 -38.14 12.12
C THR A 97 4.03 -37.04 11.30
N VAL A 98 2.84 -37.30 10.76
CA VAL A 98 2.06 -36.27 10.05
C VAL A 98 1.75 -35.09 10.98
N ALA A 99 1.45 -35.35 12.25
CA ALA A 99 1.20 -34.30 13.23
C ALA A 99 2.43 -33.40 13.47
N GLU A 100 3.63 -33.99 13.61
CA GLU A 100 4.89 -33.24 13.74
C GLU A 100 5.21 -32.45 12.47
N PHE A 101 4.96 -33.05 11.29
CA PHE A 101 5.17 -32.37 10.02
C PHE A 101 4.19 -31.23 9.78
N LEU A 102 2.95 -31.29 10.26
CA LEU A 102 2.03 -30.17 10.11
C LEU A 102 2.33 -29.05 11.12
N GLU A 103 2.95 -29.35 12.26
CA GLU A 103 3.21 -28.37 13.32
C GLU A 103 4.15 -27.23 12.89
N GLN A 104 5.01 -27.42 11.88
CA GLN A 104 5.79 -26.31 11.26
C GLN A 104 4.90 -25.17 10.73
N TYR A 105 3.64 -25.44 10.36
CA TYR A 105 2.69 -24.42 9.92
C TYR A 105 2.01 -23.66 11.09
N ARG A 106 2.23 -24.08 12.35
CA ARG A 106 1.58 -23.49 13.53
C ARG A 106 1.92 -22.01 13.71
N ALA A 107 3.17 -21.63 13.47
CA ALA A 107 3.61 -20.24 13.60
C ALA A 107 2.82 -19.32 12.64
N SER A 108 2.70 -19.72 11.37
CA SER A 108 1.94 -18.99 10.36
C SER A 108 0.44 -18.96 10.67
N TYR A 109 -0.14 -20.07 11.12
CA TYR A 109 -1.52 -20.12 11.60
C TYR A 109 -1.78 -19.12 12.74
N ASN A 110 -0.90 -19.09 13.75
CA ASN A 110 -1.04 -18.18 14.89
C ASN A 110 -0.92 -16.71 14.47
N ALA A 111 -0.07 -16.39 13.49
CA ALA A 111 0.02 -15.05 12.91
C ALA A 111 -1.29 -14.66 12.23
N VAL A 112 -1.82 -15.50 11.33
CA VAL A 112 -3.10 -15.30 10.63
C VAL A 112 -4.25 -15.11 11.61
N LYS A 113 -4.34 -15.99 12.62
CA LYS A 113 -5.34 -15.91 13.69
C LYS A 113 -5.24 -14.61 14.50
N GLY A 114 -4.01 -14.14 14.75
CA GLY A 114 -3.76 -12.88 15.45
C GLY A 114 -4.26 -11.65 14.71
N HIS A 115 -4.39 -11.71 13.38
CA HIS A 115 -4.82 -10.58 12.57
C HIS A 115 -6.34 -10.32 12.59
N GLY A 116 -7.17 -11.29 12.99
CA GLY A 116 -8.62 -11.11 13.21
C GLY A 116 -9.48 -10.80 11.98
N TYR A 117 -8.88 -10.37 10.86
CA TYR A 117 -9.54 -10.15 9.56
C TYR A 117 -9.26 -11.24 8.52
N GLN A 118 -8.36 -12.18 8.82
CA GLN A 118 -7.93 -13.25 7.90
C GLN A 118 -8.64 -14.59 8.17
N PHE A 119 -9.97 -14.54 8.32
CA PHE A 119 -10.79 -15.69 8.68
C PHE A 119 -10.75 -16.82 7.64
N ARG A 120 -10.68 -16.49 6.35
CA ARG A 120 -10.69 -17.51 5.30
C ARG A 120 -9.36 -18.25 5.28
N ALA A 121 -8.26 -17.52 5.46
CA ALA A 121 -6.93 -18.10 5.63
C ALA A 121 -6.85 -18.94 6.91
N GLU A 122 -7.41 -18.47 8.03
CA GLU A 122 -7.50 -19.24 9.29
C GLU A 122 -8.18 -20.59 9.04
N LYS A 123 -9.33 -20.60 8.37
CA LYS A 123 -10.05 -21.82 7.99
C LYS A 123 -9.29 -22.71 7.01
N ALA A 124 -8.43 -22.16 6.15
CA ALA A 124 -7.58 -22.95 5.27
C ALA A 124 -6.51 -23.70 6.09
N TYR A 125 -5.90 -23.05 7.08
CA TYR A 125 -4.99 -23.71 8.03
C TYR A 125 -5.69 -24.75 8.91
N GLU A 126 -6.91 -24.49 9.38
CA GLU A 126 -7.67 -25.49 10.15
C GLU A 126 -7.95 -26.75 9.33
N ARG A 127 -8.28 -26.59 8.04
CA ARG A 127 -8.44 -27.71 7.10
C ARG A 127 -7.13 -28.47 6.88
N LEU A 128 -6.00 -27.76 6.77
CA LEU A 128 -4.66 -28.36 6.70
C LEU A 128 -4.37 -29.21 7.94
N PHE A 129 -4.59 -28.68 9.14
CA PHE A 129 -4.31 -29.41 10.39
C PHE A 129 -5.21 -30.62 10.61
N ALA A 130 -6.42 -30.65 10.03
CA ALA A 130 -7.32 -31.80 10.12
C ALA A 130 -6.84 -33.02 9.33
N VAL A 131 -5.83 -32.89 8.46
CA VAL A 131 -5.27 -34.01 7.68
C VAL A 131 -4.61 -35.05 8.60
N LYS A 132 -4.03 -34.64 9.73
CA LYS A 132 -3.44 -35.56 10.72
C LYS A 132 -4.45 -36.55 11.32
N ASP A 133 -5.73 -36.20 11.31
CA ASP A 133 -6.79 -37.05 11.86
C ASP A 133 -7.23 -38.11 10.83
N ARG A 134 -6.75 -38.02 9.58
CA ARG A 134 -7.10 -38.90 8.46
C ARG A 134 -6.01 -39.90 8.11
N THR A 135 -4.74 -39.52 8.26
CA THR A 135 -3.58 -40.39 7.98
C THR A 135 -2.38 -40.00 8.83
N ASP A 136 -1.52 -40.99 9.11
CA ASP A 136 -0.19 -40.80 9.72
C ASP A 136 0.94 -41.20 8.74
N ASP A 137 0.59 -41.48 7.48
CA ASP A 137 1.56 -41.71 6.38
C ASP A 137 1.86 -40.37 5.68
N LEU A 138 3.13 -39.95 5.70
CA LEU A 138 3.58 -38.70 5.08
C LEU A 138 3.36 -38.68 3.55
N LEU A 139 3.44 -39.82 2.87
CA LEU A 139 3.21 -39.88 1.43
C LEU A 139 1.72 -39.72 1.12
N GLU A 140 0.86 -40.38 1.88
CA GLU A 140 -0.60 -40.26 1.75
C GLU A 140 -1.06 -38.83 2.10
N MET A 141 -0.50 -38.25 3.16
CA MET A 141 -0.69 -36.85 3.50
C MET A 141 -0.33 -35.95 2.31
N ASN A 142 0.87 -36.08 1.72
CA ASN A 142 1.28 -35.24 0.59
C ASN A 142 0.31 -35.35 -0.60
N ILE A 143 -0.15 -36.56 -0.92
CA ILE A 143 -1.16 -36.77 -1.97
C ILE A 143 -2.45 -36.02 -1.62
N MET A 144 -2.94 -36.13 -0.37
CA MET A 144 -4.13 -35.38 0.07
C MET A 144 -3.91 -33.85 0.00
N LEU A 145 -2.72 -33.36 0.39
CA LEU A 145 -2.39 -31.95 0.35
C LEU A 145 -2.42 -31.38 -1.08
N GLU A 146 -1.94 -32.15 -2.05
CA GLU A 146 -1.93 -31.78 -3.47
C GLU A 146 -3.31 -31.89 -4.11
N GLU A 147 -4.00 -33.03 -3.95
CA GLU A 147 -5.32 -33.27 -4.57
C GLU A 147 -6.39 -32.31 -4.05
N GLU A 148 -6.37 -32.02 -2.75
CA GLU A 148 -7.30 -31.08 -2.12
C GLU A 148 -6.80 -29.63 -2.18
N GLY A 149 -5.53 -29.42 -2.55
CA GLY A 149 -4.91 -28.11 -2.74
C GLY A 149 -4.88 -27.25 -1.48
N HIS A 150 -4.51 -27.83 -0.33
CA HIS A 150 -4.53 -27.15 0.97
C HIS A 150 -3.57 -25.96 1.06
N LEU A 151 -2.31 -26.15 0.63
CA LEU A 151 -1.30 -25.07 0.65
C LEU A 151 -1.71 -23.89 -0.24
N ARG A 152 -2.25 -24.22 -1.41
CA ARG A 152 -2.81 -23.27 -2.36
C ARG A 152 -3.99 -22.49 -1.78
N ALA A 153 -4.89 -23.16 -1.06
CA ALA A 153 -6.03 -22.51 -0.41
C ALA A 153 -5.57 -21.48 0.63
N ILE A 154 -4.50 -21.76 1.38
CA ILE A 154 -3.93 -20.82 2.34
C ILE A 154 -3.50 -19.52 1.65
N ALA A 155 -2.73 -19.63 0.56
CA ALA A 155 -2.21 -18.46 -0.16
C ALA A 155 -3.34 -17.60 -0.74
N ALA A 156 -4.31 -18.21 -1.42
CA ALA A 156 -5.37 -17.45 -2.07
C ALA A 156 -6.37 -16.84 -1.09
N GLU A 157 -6.74 -17.56 -0.03
CA GLU A 157 -7.69 -17.02 0.97
C GLU A 157 -7.04 -15.87 1.75
N ALA A 158 -5.72 -15.93 2.01
CA ALA A 158 -4.98 -14.80 2.58
C ALA A 158 -4.93 -13.61 1.62
N LEU A 159 -4.67 -13.85 0.32
CA LEU A 159 -4.72 -12.81 -0.71
C LEU A 159 -6.10 -12.15 -0.75
N TYR A 160 -7.18 -12.94 -0.71
CA TYR A 160 -8.55 -12.43 -0.68
C TYR A 160 -8.80 -11.56 0.55
N ASP A 161 -8.49 -12.05 1.76
CA ASP A 161 -8.78 -11.34 3.01
C ASP A 161 -8.02 -10.02 3.12
N ILE A 162 -6.74 -9.99 2.73
CA ILE A 162 -5.92 -8.77 2.70
C ILE A 162 -6.50 -7.76 1.71
N ASN A 163 -6.80 -8.18 0.48
CA ASN A 163 -7.32 -7.29 -0.55
C ASN A 163 -8.75 -6.85 -0.25
N LYS A 164 -9.56 -7.68 0.40
CA LYS A 164 -10.90 -7.31 0.84
C LYS A 164 -10.87 -6.19 1.87
N LEU A 165 -9.98 -6.28 2.86
CA LEU A 165 -9.80 -5.21 3.84
C LEU A 165 -9.40 -3.91 3.14
N ALA A 166 -8.43 -3.98 2.22
CA ALA A 166 -7.99 -2.83 1.45
C ALA A 166 -9.13 -2.24 0.60
N TYR A 167 -9.85 -3.08 -0.16
CA TYR A 167 -11.00 -2.70 -0.99
C TYR A 167 -12.08 -1.98 -0.20
N ASP A 168 -12.44 -2.53 0.96
CA ASP A 168 -13.47 -1.98 1.81
C ASP A 168 -12.99 -0.63 2.40
N SER A 169 -11.70 -0.49 2.74
CA SER A 169 -11.14 0.76 3.31
C SER A 169 -11.04 1.95 2.35
N GLN A 170 -11.14 1.73 1.03
CA GLN A 170 -11.02 2.79 0.03
C GLN A 170 -12.31 3.61 -0.12
N ASP A 171 -12.19 4.88 -0.52
CA ASP A 171 -13.33 5.69 -0.93
C ASP A 171 -14.08 4.98 -2.08
N PRO A 172 -15.42 4.78 -1.98
CA PRO A 172 -16.20 4.11 -3.01
C PRO A 172 -16.14 4.79 -4.39
N ASN A 173 -15.87 6.10 -4.43
CA ASN A 173 -15.72 6.88 -5.64
C ASN A 173 -14.31 6.78 -6.24
N HIS A 174 -13.31 6.31 -5.47
CA HIS A 174 -11.95 6.06 -5.95
C HIS A 174 -11.84 4.74 -6.74
N SER A 175 -12.55 4.68 -7.86
CA SER A 175 -12.71 3.46 -8.66
C SER A 175 -11.39 2.82 -9.09
N ALA A 176 -10.36 3.60 -9.41
CA ALA A 176 -9.05 3.07 -9.80
C ALA A 176 -8.44 2.17 -8.72
N PHE A 177 -8.31 2.63 -7.48
CA PHE A 177 -7.74 1.83 -6.40
C PHE A 177 -8.68 0.71 -5.96
N ARG A 178 -10.00 0.94 -5.90
CA ARG A 178 -10.95 -0.14 -5.59
C ARG A 178 -10.89 -1.28 -6.61
N ASN A 179 -10.81 -0.96 -7.89
CA ASN A 179 -10.78 -1.99 -8.94
C ASN A 179 -9.52 -2.85 -8.86
N GLN A 180 -8.39 -2.30 -8.41
CA GLN A 180 -7.15 -3.05 -8.23
C GLN A 180 -7.30 -4.17 -7.20
N PHE A 181 -7.81 -3.83 -6.02
CA PHE A 181 -8.09 -4.80 -4.96
C PHE A 181 -9.18 -5.79 -5.38
N LYS A 182 -10.23 -5.32 -6.07
CA LYS A 182 -11.28 -6.18 -6.59
C LYS A 182 -10.74 -7.24 -7.55
N ARG A 183 -9.85 -6.88 -8.48
CA ARG A 183 -9.26 -7.85 -9.42
C ARG A 183 -8.43 -8.92 -8.70
N LEU A 184 -7.69 -8.55 -7.66
CA LEU A 184 -6.92 -9.50 -6.85
C LEU A 184 -7.84 -10.43 -6.03
N MET A 185 -8.97 -9.92 -5.53
CA MET A 185 -10.02 -10.75 -4.92
C MET A 185 -10.66 -11.70 -5.93
N ASP A 186 -11.03 -11.21 -7.12
CA ASP A 186 -11.63 -12.03 -8.18
C ASP A 186 -10.64 -13.12 -8.67
N LEU A 187 -9.33 -12.82 -8.70
CA LEU A 187 -8.27 -13.81 -8.96
C LEU A 187 -8.24 -14.88 -7.86
N ALA A 188 -8.22 -14.45 -6.60
CA ALA A 188 -8.25 -15.34 -5.44
C ALA A 188 -9.53 -16.19 -5.35
N GLU A 189 -10.61 -15.89 -6.09
CA GLU A 189 -11.79 -16.73 -6.17
C GLU A 189 -11.79 -17.70 -7.36
N SER A 190 -11.03 -17.42 -8.42
CA SER A 190 -11.14 -18.10 -9.72
C SER A 190 -9.92 -18.94 -10.12
N TYR A 191 -8.82 -18.85 -9.37
CA TYR A 191 -7.57 -19.55 -9.65
C TYR A 191 -7.69 -21.08 -9.57
N ARG A 192 -6.81 -21.80 -10.28
CA ARG A 192 -6.83 -23.28 -10.34
C ARG A 192 -5.52 -23.97 -9.94
N THR A 193 -4.38 -23.29 -9.89
CA THR A 193 -3.08 -23.87 -9.48
C THR A 193 -2.20 -22.82 -8.81
N ASP A 194 -1.20 -23.24 -8.02
CA ASP A 194 -0.23 -22.33 -7.38
C ASP A 194 0.56 -21.50 -8.39
N PRO A 195 1.18 -22.10 -9.44
CA PRO A 195 1.97 -21.31 -10.40
C PRO A 195 1.11 -20.31 -11.19
N GLN A 196 -0.17 -20.63 -11.39
CA GLN A 196 -1.10 -19.70 -12.03
C GLN A 196 -1.43 -18.54 -11.09
N LEU A 197 -1.68 -18.81 -9.80
CA LEU A 197 -1.97 -17.77 -8.82
C LEU A 197 -0.81 -16.79 -8.68
N ASP A 198 0.42 -17.30 -8.58
CA ASP A 198 1.62 -16.47 -8.47
C ASP A 198 1.81 -15.60 -9.72
N TYR A 199 1.82 -16.22 -10.91
CA TYR A 199 1.98 -15.50 -12.17
C TYR A 199 0.92 -14.43 -12.40
N GLU A 200 -0.36 -14.75 -12.18
CA GLU A 200 -1.46 -13.81 -12.38
C GLU A 200 -1.46 -12.71 -11.32
N THR A 201 -1.02 -13.00 -10.10
CA THR A 201 -0.86 -11.98 -9.05
C THR A 201 0.19 -10.97 -9.48
N ASP A 202 1.38 -11.41 -9.90
CA ASP A 202 2.45 -10.54 -10.37
C ASP A 202 2.01 -9.69 -11.57
N ARG A 203 1.35 -10.33 -12.54
CA ARG A 203 0.81 -9.65 -13.73
C ARG A 203 -0.21 -8.58 -13.34
N LEU A 204 -1.14 -8.88 -12.43
CA LEU A 204 -2.14 -7.93 -11.96
C LEU A 204 -1.52 -6.80 -11.14
N VAL A 205 -0.53 -7.07 -10.30
CA VAL A 205 0.18 -6.05 -9.52
C VAL A 205 0.85 -5.04 -10.46
N GLN A 206 1.55 -5.51 -11.50
CA GLN A 206 2.16 -4.61 -12.49
C GLN A 206 1.13 -3.77 -13.25
N GLN A 207 0.02 -4.39 -13.68
CA GLN A 207 -1.07 -3.67 -14.35
C GLN A 207 -1.72 -2.62 -13.43
N ASN A 208 -1.99 -3.01 -12.19
CA ASN A 208 -2.55 -2.12 -11.16
C ASN A 208 -1.63 -0.93 -10.89
N GLN A 209 -0.31 -1.14 -10.87
CA GLN A 209 0.67 -0.08 -10.69
C GLN A 209 0.65 0.93 -11.85
N GLN A 210 0.60 0.45 -13.10
CA GLN A 210 0.48 1.32 -14.27
C GLN A 210 -0.82 2.12 -14.27
N GLU A 211 -1.95 1.48 -13.95
CA GLU A 211 -3.25 2.16 -13.83
C GLU A 211 -3.25 3.19 -12.71
N SER A 212 -2.65 2.88 -11.55
CA SER A 212 -2.45 3.84 -10.45
C SER A 212 -1.65 5.05 -10.88
N PHE A 213 -0.55 4.85 -11.61
CA PHE A 213 0.26 5.96 -12.12
C PHE A 213 -0.54 6.82 -13.10
N ALA A 214 -1.23 6.21 -14.06
CA ALA A 214 -2.07 6.93 -15.00
C ALA A 214 -3.18 7.73 -14.29
N PHE A 215 -3.83 7.11 -13.29
CA PHE A 215 -4.85 7.78 -12.49
C PHE A 215 -4.29 8.97 -11.71
N ASN A 216 -3.21 8.77 -10.95
CA ASN A 216 -2.59 9.84 -10.14
C ASN A 216 -2.08 10.98 -11.01
N PHE A 217 -1.52 10.66 -12.18
CA PHE A 217 -1.09 11.65 -13.16
C PHE A 217 -2.25 12.53 -13.66
N MET A 218 -3.47 11.99 -13.75
CA MET A 218 -4.67 12.77 -14.09
C MET A 218 -5.26 13.57 -12.91
N VAL A 219 -5.09 13.11 -11.66
CA VAL A 219 -5.64 13.81 -10.48
C VAL A 219 -4.96 15.15 -10.27
N HIS A 220 -3.63 15.22 -10.39
CA HIS A 220 -2.87 16.46 -10.19
C HIS A 220 -3.33 17.65 -11.05
N PRO A 221 -3.47 17.52 -12.37
CA PRO A 221 -3.87 18.65 -13.21
C PRO A 221 -5.35 19.05 -12.97
N VAL A 222 -6.24 18.12 -12.61
CA VAL A 222 -7.62 18.44 -12.18
C VAL A 222 -7.62 19.21 -10.86
N ALA A 223 -6.86 18.76 -9.87
CA ALA A 223 -6.71 19.44 -8.58
C ALA A 223 -6.10 20.84 -8.75
N ASN A 224 -5.09 20.99 -9.63
CA ASN A 224 -4.49 22.27 -9.95
C ASN A 224 -5.47 23.22 -10.63
N LEU A 225 -6.32 22.73 -11.55
CA LEU A 225 -7.36 23.53 -12.17
C LEU A 225 -8.36 24.04 -11.12
N ALA A 226 -8.85 23.16 -10.25
CA ALA A 226 -9.75 23.53 -9.16
C ALA A 226 -9.11 24.57 -8.22
N HIS A 227 -7.83 24.39 -7.88
CA HIS A 227 -7.08 25.35 -7.06
C HIS A 227 -6.90 26.71 -7.75
N ALA A 228 -6.63 26.73 -9.06
CA ALA A 228 -6.50 27.95 -9.83
C ALA A 228 -7.83 28.71 -9.91
N LEU A 229 -8.94 28.00 -10.10
CA LEU A 229 -10.30 28.55 -10.09
C LEU A 229 -10.65 29.17 -8.73
N LEU A 230 -10.40 28.45 -7.63
CA LEU A 230 -10.55 28.96 -6.27
C LEU A 230 -9.71 30.22 -6.02
N THR A 231 -8.47 30.21 -6.46
CA THR A 231 -7.53 31.34 -6.29
C THR A 231 -8.04 32.56 -7.06
N TYR A 232 -8.47 32.38 -8.30
CA TYR A 232 -9.07 33.42 -9.12
C TYR A 232 -10.30 34.06 -8.44
N VAL A 233 -11.20 33.23 -7.92
CA VAL A 233 -12.38 33.69 -7.18
C VAL A 233 -11.99 34.55 -5.98
N ARG A 234 -11.07 34.05 -5.13
CA ARG A 234 -10.62 34.75 -3.92
C ARG A 234 -9.94 36.08 -4.23
N LEU A 235 -9.10 36.13 -5.26
CA LEU A 235 -8.40 37.34 -5.65
C LEU A 235 -9.37 38.40 -6.17
N LYS A 236 -10.35 38.01 -6.99
CA LYS A 236 -11.42 38.90 -7.45
C LYS A 236 -12.22 39.47 -6.28
N GLN A 237 -12.62 38.62 -5.33
CA GLN A 237 -13.30 39.06 -4.10
C GLN A 237 -12.46 40.01 -3.25
N ALA A 238 -11.15 39.76 -3.14
CA ALA A 238 -10.23 40.63 -2.39
C ALA A 238 -10.14 42.03 -3.02
N VAL A 239 -10.04 42.13 -4.34
CA VAL A 239 -10.08 43.41 -5.08
C VAL A 239 -11.39 44.15 -4.78
N TRP A 240 -12.52 43.44 -4.82
CA TRP A 240 -13.85 43.99 -4.52
C TRP A 240 -14.01 44.47 -3.08
N SER A 241 -13.33 43.82 -2.14
CA SER A 241 -13.30 44.22 -0.73
C SER A 241 -12.35 45.39 -0.44
N GLY A 242 -11.66 45.93 -1.45
CA GLY A 242 -10.74 47.06 -1.31
C GLY A 242 -9.41 46.71 -0.64
N GLN A 243 -9.06 45.42 -0.56
CA GLN A 243 -7.76 44.98 -0.04
C GLN A 243 -6.67 45.21 -1.09
N ASP A 244 -5.51 45.71 -0.66
CA ASP A 244 -4.25 45.88 -1.41
C ASP A 244 -4.36 45.69 -2.95
N LEU A 245 -4.99 46.68 -3.59
CA LEU A 245 -5.49 46.56 -4.96
C LEU A 245 -4.40 46.16 -5.96
N GLU A 246 -3.17 46.64 -5.79
CA GLU A 246 -2.06 46.33 -6.68
C GLU A 246 -1.69 44.85 -6.60
N LYS A 247 -1.48 44.33 -5.39
CA LYS A 247 -1.14 42.93 -5.14
C LYS A 247 -2.22 41.97 -5.64
N TYR A 248 -3.49 42.25 -5.32
CA TYR A 248 -4.59 41.35 -5.65
C TYR A 248 -4.95 41.41 -7.15
N THR A 249 -4.80 42.56 -7.80
CA THR A 249 -4.96 42.67 -9.26
C THR A 249 -3.88 41.89 -10.01
N ALA A 250 -2.60 42.04 -9.61
CA ALA A 250 -1.52 41.27 -10.23
C ALA A 250 -1.71 39.76 -10.05
N GLY A 251 -2.09 39.33 -8.85
CA GLY A 251 -2.45 37.93 -8.59
C GLY A 251 -3.60 37.44 -9.46
N PHE A 252 -4.65 38.25 -9.62
CA PHE A 252 -5.83 37.90 -10.42
C PHE A 252 -5.46 37.62 -11.88
N VAL A 253 -4.63 38.47 -12.50
CA VAL A 253 -4.14 38.29 -13.87
C VAL A 253 -3.34 36.99 -14.00
N ILE A 254 -2.45 36.71 -13.04
CA ILE A 254 -1.68 35.46 -13.01
C ILE A 254 -2.60 34.24 -12.89
N ALA A 255 -3.58 34.29 -11.99
CA ALA A 255 -4.54 33.21 -11.80
C ALA A 255 -5.37 32.96 -13.06
N ARG A 256 -5.77 34.01 -13.78
CA ARG A 256 -6.48 33.92 -15.06
C ARG A 256 -5.66 33.18 -16.11
N GLU A 257 -4.39 33.57 -16.28
CA GLU A 257 -3.49 32.91 -17.24
C GLU A 257 -3.20 31.46 -16.86
N ASN A 258 -3.08 31.17 -15.56
CA ASN A 258 -2.95 29.80 -15.08
C ASN A 258 -4.19 28.96 -15.41
N ILE A 259 -5.41 29.49 -15.20
CA ILE A 259 -6.64 28.79 -15.59
C ILE A 259 -6.65 28.48 -17.08
N LYS A 260 -6.31 29.45 -17.95
CA LYS A 260 -6.26 29.23 -19.40
C LYS A 260 -5.30 28.10 -19.77
N ARG A 261 -4.07 28.14 -19.23
CA ARG A 261 -3.04 27.13 -19.52
C ARG A 261 -3.45 25.77 -18.99
N THR A 262 -3.82 25.69 -17.71
CA THR A 262 -4.16 24.42 -17.08
C THR A 262 -5.42 23.80 -17.69
N SER A 263 -6.48 24.58 -17.97
CA SER A 263 -7.68 24.05 -18.64
C SER A 263 -7.39 23.58 -20.06
N ALA A 264 -6.58 24.31 -20.83
CA ALA A 264 -6.15 23.87 -22.15
C ALA A 264 -5.33 22.58 -22.09
N THR A 265 -4.34 22.49 -21.20
CA THR A 265 -3.53 21.28 -20.99
C THR A 265 -4.40 20.10 -20.54
N VAL A 266 -5.31 20.31 -19.60
CA VAL A 266 -6.20 19.26 -19.10
C VAL A 266 -7.08 18.71 -20.23
N GLN A 267 -7.62 19.59 -21.06
CA GLN A 267 -8.43 19.22 -22.21
C GLN A 267 -7.62 18.53 -23.32
N GLU A 268 -6.45 19.06 -23.67
CA GLU A 268 -5.61 18.57 -24.77
C GLU A 268 -5.03 17.19 -24.46
N TYR A 269 -4.44 17.02 -23.27
CA TYR A 269 -3.73 15.79 -22.93
C TYR A 269 -4.62 14.71 -22.32
N PHE A 270 -5.73 15.07 -21.66
CA PHE A 270 -6.59 14.11 -20.97
C PHE A 270 -8.03 14.07 -21.49
N GLY A 271 -8.42 14.97 -22.41
CA GLY A 271 -9.78 15.04 -22.91
C GLY A 271 -10.81 15.44 -21.85
N LEU A 272 -10.36 16.07 -20.75
CA LEU A 272 -11.21 16.42 -19.62
C LEU A 272 -11.62 17.90 -19.69
N ASN A 273 -12.91 18.15 -19.94
CA ASN A 273 -13.51 19.47 -19.72
C ASN A 273 -14.17 19.51 -18.32
N LEU A 274 -14.66 20.68 -17.93
CA LEU A 274 -15.32 20.85 -16.63
C LEU A 274 -16.53 19.92 -16.46
N ASP A 275 -17.29 19.64 -17.53
CA ASP A 275 -18.43 18.71 -17.49
C ASP A 275 -17.97 17.26 -17.22
N ALA A 276 -16.86 16.83 -17.83
CA ALA A 276 -16.29 15.51 -17.61
C ALA A 276 -15.71 15.37 -16.19
N ILE A 277 -15.14 16.45 -15.66
CA ILE A 277 -14.65 16.52 -14.28
C ILE A 277 -15.84 16.45 -13.30
N GLU A 278 -16.89 17.24 -13.52
CA GLU A 278 -18.09 17.28 -12.67
C GLU A 278 -18.82 15.94 -12.62
N LYS A 279 -18.97 15.26 -13.76
CA LYS A 279 -19.71 13.99 -13.86
C LYS A 279 -18.99 12.81 -13.21
N ASP A 280 -17.67 12.89 -13.01
CA ASP A 280 -16.92 11.87 -12.31
C ASP A 280 -16.96 12.14 -10.80
N PRO A 281 -17.54 11.27 -9.97
CA PRO A 281 -17.72 11.54 -8.54
C PRO A 281 -16.42 11.83 -7.76
N TRP A 282 -15.29 11.26 -8.21
CA TRP A 282 -14.00 11.49 -7.55
C TRP A 282 -13.32 12.76 -8.02
N ARG A 283 -13.40 13.10 -9.31
CA ARG A 283 -12.83 14.33 -9.84
C ARG A 283 -13.70 15.54 -9.48
N GLY A 284 -15.01 15.39 -9.52
CA GLY A 284 -15.99 16.42 -9.22
C GLY A 284 -15.89 16.95 -7.80
N LYS A 285 -15.46 16.12 -6.84
CA LYS A 285 -15.23 16.56 -5.45
C LYS A 285 -14.29 17.75 -5.34
N TRP A 286 -13.32 17.88 -6.24
CA TRP A 286 -12.38 19.01 -6.27
C TRP A 286 -13.06 20.33 -6.62
N LEU A 287 -14.21 20.28 -7.29
CA LEU A 287 -15.03 21.45 -7.63
C LEU A 287 -16.03 21.82 -6.51
N LEU A 288 -16.19 20.97 -5.50
CA LEU A 288 -17.10 21.21 -4.39
C LEU A 288 -16.45 21.96 -3.23
N ILE A 289 -15.12 21.90 -3.16
CA ILE A 289 -14.33 22.31 -2.00
C ILE A 289 -13.81 23.75 -2.10
N ASP A 290 -13.69 24.39 -0.93
CA ASP A 290 -13.07 25.69 -0.77
C ASP A 290 -11.63 25.60 -0.23
N ARG A 291 -11.26 24.50 0.44
CA ARG A 291 -9.89 24.15 0.84
C ARG A 291 -9.73 22.63 0.84
N PRO A 292 -8.80 22.05 0.05
CA PRO A 292 -8.43 20.67 0.23
C PRO A 292 -7.69 20.52 1.57
N VAL A 293 -8.08 19.53 2.39
CA VAL A 293 -7.39 19.24 3.67
C VAL A 293 -6.07 18.52 3.41
N GLU A 294 -5.97 17.81 2.27
CA GLU A 294 -4.79 17.06 1.86
C GLU A 294 -4.59 17.10 0.33
N ALA A 295 -3.35 16.86 -0.11
CA ALA A 295 -2.93 16.92 -1.51
C ALA A 295 -3.64 15.91 -2.44
N LEU A 296 -4.25 14.85 -1.89
CA LEU A 296 -4.98 13.80 -2.63
C LEU A 296 -6.50 13.89 -2.45
N GLY A 297 -7.01 14.87 -1.71
CA GLY A 297 -8.44 15.12 -1.53
C GLY A 297 -9.18 14.03 -0.75
N LEU A 298 -8.47 13.27 0.10
CA LEU A 298 -9.05 12.25 1.00
C LEU A 298 -9.79 12.90 2.17
N GLY A 299 -9.28 14.03 2.67
CA GLY A 299 -10.00 14.96 3.54
C GLY A 299 -10.49 16.18 2.77
N THR A 300 -11.76 16.52 2.91
CA THR A 300 -12.35 17.73 2.31
C THR A 300 -13.18 18.50 3.34
N ARG A 301 -13.13 19.83 3.28
CA ARG A 301 -13.99 20.74 4.05
C ARG A 301 -14.98 21.41 3.10
N CYS A 302 -16.19 21.65 3.60
CA CYS A 302 -17.34 22.21 2.87
C CYS A 302 -17.52 21.68 1.44
N LEU A 303 -18.22 20.55 1.28
CA LEU A 303 -18.69 20.08 -0.02
C LEU A 303 -20.01 20.79 -0.36
N ASN A 304 -19.95 21.88 -1.13
CA ASN A 304 -21.16 22.58 -1.57
C ASN A 304 -21.36 22.45 -3.09
N PRO A 305 -22.44 21.79 -3.56
CA PRO A 305 -22.78 21.68 -4.98
C PRO A 305 -22.88 23.02 -5.72
N GLU A 306 -23.25 24.10 -5.02
CA GLU A 306 -23.35 25.43 -5.63
C GLU A 306 -21.98 26.00 -6.04
N ASN A 307 -20.87 25.53 -5.45
CA ASN A 307 -19.51 25.93 -5.84
C ASN A 307 -19.17 25.51 -7.28
N VAL A 308 -19.81 24.46 -7.81
CA VAL A 308 -19.62 24.04 -9.20
C VAL A 308 -20.10 25.12 -10.17
N ARG A 309 -21.22 25.80 -9.86
CA ARG A 309 -21.76 26.88 -10.71
C ARG A 309 -20.81 28.07 -10.74
N LEU A 310 -20.25 28.42 -9.59
CA LEU A 310 -19.24 29.47 -9.50
C LEU A 310 -17.95 29.10 -10.26
N TYR A 311 -17.44 27.87 -10.13
CA TYR A 311 -16.24 27.45 -10.85
C TYR A 311 -16.46 27.37 -12.36
N ARG A 312 -17.68 27.05 -12.80
CA ARG A 312 -18.08 27.16 -14.20
C ARG A 312 -18.04 28.60 -14.68
N GLU A 313 -18.66 29.51 -13.93
CA GLU A 313 -18.64 30.95 -14.22
C GLU A 313 -17.20 31.50 -14.26
N ALA A 314 -16.36 31.12 -13.29
CA ALA A 314 -14.96 31.52 -13.22
C ALA A 314 -14.13 31.00 -14.41
N LEU A 315 -14.38 29.76 -14.85
CA LEU A 315 -13.71 29.21 -16.03
C LEU A 315 -14.14 29.95 -17.30
N GLU A 316 -15.44 30.23 -17.46
CA GLU A 316 -16.00 30.97 -18.59
C GLU A 316 -15.43 32.41 -18.64
N GLU A 317 -15.42 33.11 -17.52
CA GLU A 317 -14.82 34.44 -17.43
C GLU A 317 -13.33 34.41 -17.77
N ALA A 318 -12.56 33.49 -17.16
CA ALA A 318 -11.13 33.42 -17.33
C ALA A 318 -10.73 33.13 -18.78
N THR A 319 -11.49 32.27 -19.47
CA THR A 319 -11.25 31.88 -20.87
C THR A 319 -11.91 32.81 -21.90
N SER A 320 -12.74 33.76 -21.47
CA SER A 320 -13.36 34.74 -22.35
C SER A 320 -12.35 35.71 -22.99
N SER A 321 -12.80 36.41 -24.03
CA SER A 321 -12.04 37.50 -24.68
C SER A 321 -12.10 38.84 -23.93
N LYS A 322 -12.81 38.93 -22.81
CA LYS A 322 -12.92 40.17 -22.01
C LYS A 322 -11.57 40.58 -21.46
N THR A 323 -11.35 41.88 -21.27
CA THR A 323 -10.18 42.42 -20.58
C THR A 323 -10.23 42.14 -19.08
N ASP A 324 -9.09 42.14 -18.40
CA ASP A 324 -9.04 41.94 -16.95
C ASP A 324 -9.83 43.03 -16.20
N ALA A 325 -9.81 44.26 -16.70
CA ALA A 325 -10.58 45.37 -16.15
C ALA A 325 -12.09 45.12 -16.27
N GLU A 326 -12.58 44.68 -17.43
CA GLU A 326 -14.00 44.34 -17.60
C GLU A 326 -14.45 43.21 -16.67
N LEU A 327 -13.61 42.19 -16.48
CA LEU A 327 -13.90 41.09 -15.58
C LEU A 327 -13.90 41.54 -14.11
N LEU A 328 -12.93 42.34 -13.70
CA LEU A 328 -12.85 42.87 -12.33
C LEU A 328 -13.99 43.84 -12.01
N LEU A 329 -14.60 44.50 -12.98
CA LEU A 329 -15.75 45.38 -12.75
C LEU A 329 -17.08 44.63 -12.65
N GLN A 330 -17.11 43.35 -13.02
CA GLN A 330 -18.33 42.53 -13.00
C GLN A 330 -18.32 41.58 -11.77
N PRO A 331 -19.38 41.57 -10.93
CA PRO A 331 -19.49 40.57 -9.86
C PRO A 331 -19.66 39.18 -10.45
N PHE A 332 -19.25 38.16 -9.69
CA PHE A 332 -19.81 36.83 -9.93
C PHE A 332 -21.31 36.82 -9.63
N GLN A 333 -22.08 36.14 -10.47
CA GLN A 333 -23.50 35.89 -10.28
C GLN A 333 -23.71 34.88 -9.15
N ASN A 334 -22.80 33.93 -9.00
CA ASN A 334 -22.85 32.90 -7.96
C ASN A 334 -21.90 33.25 -6.80
N PRO A 335 -22.35 33.19 -5.53
CA PRO A 335 -21.45 33.36 -4.40
C PRO A 335 -20.59 32.10 -4.20
N MET A 336 -19.42 32.29 -3.60
CA MET A 336 -18.61 31.17 -3.12
C MET A 336 -19.13 30.73 -1.77
N HIS A 337 -19.37 29.43 -1.60
CA HIS A 337 -19.72 28.84 -0.31
C HIS A 337 -18.46 28.30 0.35
N PHE A 338 -18.13 28.88 1.50
CA PHE A 338 -16.96 28.52 2.30
C PHE A 338 -17.39 27.78 3.57
N ASP A 339 -16.48 27.00 4.13
CA ASP A 339 -16.55 26.66 5.55
C ASP A 339 -16.14 27.88 6.39
N ILE A 340 -16.65 27.97 7.62
CA ILE A 340 -16.18 29.00 8.55
C ILE A 340 -14.73 28.67 8.92
N ASP A 341 -13.81 29.62 8.71
CA ASP A 341 -12.38 29.41 8.95
C ASP A 341 -12.10 29.19 10.46
N PRO A 342 -11.61 28.01 10.89
CA PRO A 342 -11.30 27.76 12.29
C PRO A 342 -9.97 28.38 12.74
N SER A 343 -9.22 29.08 11.87
CA SER A 343 -8.20 30.04 12.37
C SER A 343 -8.85 31.24 13.10
N THR A 344 -10.16 31.42 12.93
CA THR A 344 -11.01 32.32 13.71
C THR A 344 -11.50 31.67 15.02
N TYR A 345 -11.47 30.33 15.12
CA TYR A 345 -11.91 29.51 16.26
C TYR A 345 -10.93 28.32 16.48
N PRO A 346 -9.75 28.56 17.06
CA PRO A 346 -8.64 27.59 17.11
C PRO A 346 -8.96 26.28 17.84
N GLU A 347 -10.01 26.29 18.66
CA GLU A 347 -10.52 25.12 19.39
C GLU A 347 -11.13 24.08 18.45
N ASP A 348 -11.75 24.54 17.35
CA ASP A 348 -12.35 23.69 16.33
C ASP A 348 -11.29 23.04 15.45
N LYS A 349 -10.18 23.71 15.12
CA LYS A 349 -9.10 23.10 14.30
C LYS A 349 -8.42 21.91 14.98
N ALA A 350 -8.23 21.98 16.30
CA ALA A 350 -7.66 20.88 17.07
C ALA A 350 -8.68 19.74 17.24
N ALA A 351 -9.95 20.07 17.52
CA ALA A 351 -11.04 19.10 17.58
C ALA A 351 -11.31 18.44 16.22
N GLU A 352 -11.13 19.15 15.12
CA GLU A 352 -11.32 18.69 13.74
C GLU A 352 -10.14 17.88 13.22
N THR A 353 -8.90 18.29 13.49
CA THR A 353 -7.72 17.44 13.22
C THR A 353 -7.85 16.15 14.00
N LYS A 354 -8.29 16.23 15.25
CA LYS A 354 -8.61 15.07 16.08
C LYS A 354 -9.79 14.27 15.52
N LEU A 355 -10.87 14.90 15.04
CA LEU A 355 -11.99 14.22 14.39
C LEU A 355 -11.62 13.58 13.06
N ALA A 356 -10.71 14.17 12.28
CA ALA A 356 -10.18 13.62 11.04
C ALA A 356 -9.27 12.43 11.34
N GLN A 357 -8.36 12.56 12.32
CA GLN A 357 -7.55 11.45 12.83
C GLN A 357 -8.41 10.37 13.48
N GLU A 358 -9.48 10.73 14.19
CA GLU A 358 -10.45 9.79 14.77
C GLU A 358 -11.38 9.19 13.72
N ALA A 359 -11.70 9.88 12.63
CA ALA A 359 -12.50 9.36 11.52
C ALA A 359 -11.65 8.42 10.66
N GLU A 360 -10.38 8.76 10.44
CA GLU A 360 -9.36 7.89 9.85
C GLU A 360 -9.13 6.66 10.74
N ALA A 361 -9.00 6.85 12.06
CA ALA A 361 -8.91 5.77 13.02
C ALA A 361 -10.21 4.98 13.13
N ARG A 362 -11.40 5.59 13.03
CA ARG A 362 -12.71 4.92 13.00
C ARG A 362 -12.93 4.22 11.67
N LEU A 363 -12.42 4.69 10.55
CA LEU A 363 -12.43 3.92 9.31
C LEU A 363 -11.56 2.68 9.50
N LYS A 364 -10.33 2.84 10.02
CA LYS A 364 -9.46 1.72 10.39
C LYS A 364 -10.10 0.78 11.44
N HIS A 365 -10.85 1.29 12.41
CA HIS A 365 -11.38 0.57 13.58
C HIS A 365 -12.82 0.05 13.41
N ARG A 366 -13.67 0.72 12.63
CA ARG A 366 -15.05 0.30 12.29
C ARG A 366 -15.01 -0.81 11.24
N TYR A 367 -13.99 -0.83 10.36
CA TYR A 367 -13.73 -2.01 9.54
C TYR A 367 -13.34 -3.24 10.36
N TYR A 368 -12.47 -3.07 11.36
CA TYR A 368 -12.08 -4.15 12.26
C TYR A 368 -13.27 -4.65 13.13
N TYR A 369 -14.07 -3.75 13.70
CA TYR A 369 -15.16 -4.12 14.61
C TYR A 369 -16.46 -4.56 13.91
N ASP A 370 -16.85 -3.96 12.78
CA ASP A 370 -18.04 -4.43 12.02
C ASP A 370 -17.75 -5.76 11.33
N TYR A 371 -16.49 -6.03 10.95
CA TYR A 371 -16.04 -7.35 10.54
C TYR A 371 -16.11 -8.36 11.70
N GLN A 372 -15.58 -8.04 12.89
CA GLN A 372 -15.71 -8.92 14.07
C GLN A 372 -17.16 -9.19 14.48
N LYS A 373 -18.06 -8.20 14.40
CA LYS A 373 -19.50 -8.38 14.66
C LYS A 373 -20.15 -9.32 13.64
N LYS A 374 -19.82 -9.19 12.35
CA LYS A 374 -20.32 -10.07 11.29
C LYS A 374 -19.76 -11.49 11.43
N VAL A 375 -18.49 -11.66 11.80
CA VAL A 375 -17.88 -12.97 12.06
C VAL A 375 -18.51 -13.65 13.29
N LYS A 376 -18.72 -12.91 14.40
CA LYS A 376 -19.41 -13.43 15.59
C LYS A 376 -20.89 -13.77 15.36
N ALA A 377 -21.55 -13.15 14.39
CA ALA A 377 -22.92 -13.46 14.02
C ALA A 377 -23.06 -14.71 13.13
N VAL A 378 -21.98 -15.15 12.47
CA VAL A 378 -21.97 -16.30 11.54
C VAL A 378 -21.31 -17.54 12.16
N MET A 379 -20.53 -17.38 13.24
CA MET A 379 -20.05 -18.52 14.03
C MET A 379 -21.14 -18.92 15.04
N PRO A 380 -21.74 -20.13 14.94
CA PRO A 380 -22.54 -20.64 16.05
C PRO A 380 -21.60 -20.76 17.24
N THR A 381 -21.99 -20.20 18.38
CA THR A 381 -21.31 -20.45 19.66
C THR A 381 -21.47 -21.92 20.01
N GLY A 382 -20.58 -22.76 19.48
CA GLY A 382 -20.30 -24.08 20.02
C GLY A 382 -19.60 -23.88 21.36
N GLY A 383 -20.40 -23.85 22.42
CA GLY A 383 -19.88 -24.04 23.77
C GLY A 383 -19.34 -25.46 23.95
N PRO A 384 -18.41 -25.66 24.89
CA PRO A 384 -17.78 -26.95 25.20
C PRO A 384 -18.78 -28.06 25.53
#